data_AF-X0WN33-F1
#
_entry.id   AF-X0WN33-F1
#
_cell.length_a   1.000
_cell.length_b   1.000
_cell.length_c   1.000
_cell.angle_alpha   90.00
_cell.angle_beta   90.00
_cell.angle_gamma   90.00
#
_symmetry.space_group_name_H-M   'P 1'
#
loop_
_entity.id
_entity.type
_entity.pdbx_description
1 polymer ?
#
loop_
_entity_poly.entity_id
_entity_poly.type
_entity_poly.pdbx_seq_one_letter_code
_entity_poly.pdbx_strand_id
1 'polypeptide(L)' 'MRRRWIWLVAGIVVLGLFATSASGAEKVLKMSTTTSTENSGLLDLLLPEFTRKSGIQVKVFAKGTGAAIRDG' A
#
# COMPACT_ATOMS: atom_id res chain seq x y z
N MET A 1 14.17 47.03 -5.57
CA MET A 1 14.63 45.83 -6.31
C MET A 1 14.84 44.61 -5.40
N ARG A 2 15.50 44.75 -4.23
CA ARG A 2 15.78 43.66 -3.26
C ARG A 2 14.54 42.94 -2.69
N ARG A 3 13.44 43.67 -2.46
CA ARG A 3 12.19 43.12 -1.90
C ARG A 3 11.48 42.12 -2.82
N ARG A 4 11.56 42.30 -4.15
CA ARG A 4 10.99 41.37 -5.15
C ARG A 4 11.76 40.05 -5.21
N TRP A 5 13.08 40.10 -5.00
CA TRP A 5 13.94 38.91 -4.92
C TRP A 5 13.64 38.05 -3.69
N ILE A 6 13.36 38.68 -2.55
CA ILE A 6 12.97 37.96 -1.32
C ILE A 6 11.65 37.19 -1.54
N TRP A 7 10.67 37.79 -2.22
CA TRP A 7 9.41 37.11 -2.55
C TRP A 7 9.57 35.97 -3.56
N LEU A 8 10.48 36.11 -4.54
CA LEU A 8 10.78 35.03 -5.48
C LEU A 8 11.47 33.85 -4.82
N VAL A 9 12.44 34.11 -3.93
CA VAL A 9 13.13 33.06 -3.16
C VAL A 9 12.16 32.39 -2.18
N ALA A 10 11.31 33.16 -1.49
CA ALA A 10 10.28 32.61 -0.61
C ALA A 10 9.28 31.73 -1.38
N GLY A 11 8.87 32.13 -2.58
CA GLY A 11 7.99 31.34 -3.44
C GLY A 11 8.63 30.00 -3.86
N ILE A 12 9.92 30.00 -4.20
CA ILE A 12 10.67 28.79 -4.56
C ILE A 12 10.84 27.84 -3.37
N VAL A 13 11.12 28.37 -2.17
CA VAL A 13 11.26 27.56 -0.95
C VAL A 13 9.93 26.91 -0.55
N VAL A 14 8.82 27.65 -0.64
CA VAL A 14 7.48 27.10 -0.39
C VAL A 14 7.15 26.01 -1.41
N LEU A 15 7.45 26.22 -2.70
CA LEU A 15 7.19 25.22 -3.74
C LEU A 15 8.01 23.94 -3.54
N GLY A 16 9.27 24.06 -3.09
CA GLY A 16 10.14 22.92 -2.79
C GLY A 16 9.66 22.06 -1.62
N LEU A 17 9.02 22.66 -0.61
CA LEU A 17 8.48 21.92 0.54
C LEU A 17 7.29 21.02 0.14
N PHE A 18 6.44 21.47 -0.79
CA PHE A 18 5.30 20.69 -1.28
C PHE A 18 5.68 19.53 -2.21
N ALA A 19 6.88 19.52 -2.77
CA ALA A 19 7.32 18.48 -3.71
C ALA A 19 7.73 17.15 -3.05
N THR A 20 7.78 17.09 -1.71
CA THR A 20 8.31 15.93 -0.97
C THR A 20 7.25 14.91 -0.53
N SER A 21 5.97 15.18 -0.71
CA SER A 21 4.88 14.29 -0.29
C SER A 21 4.52 13.22 -1.34
N ALA A 22 5.53 12.52 -1.87
CA ALA A 22 5.32 11.28 -2.60
C ALA A 22 5.39 10.11 -1.62
N SER A 23 4.38 9.97 -0.76
CA SER A 23 4.25 8.79 0.09
C SER A 23 4.01 7.60 -0.84
N GLY A 24 4.95 6.64 -0.86
CA GLY A 24 4.85 5.44 -1.69
C GLY A 24 3.50 4.76 -1.48
N ALA A 25 2.81 4.48 -2.59
CA ALA A 25 1.47 3.88 -2.57
C ALA A 25 1.44 2.65 -1.65
N GLU A 26 0.46 2.61 -0.75
CA GLU A 26 0.26 1.47 0.16
C GLU A 26 0.15 0.19 -0.68
N LYS A 27 1.11 -0.71 -0.54
CA LYS A 27 1.16 -1.94 -1.32
C LYS A 27 0.18 -2.92 -0.72
N VAL A 28 -1.07 -2.87 -1.18
CA VAL A 28 -2.13 -3.81 -0.78
C VAL A 28 -2.32 -4.86 -1.86
N LEU A 29 -2.05 -6.11 -1.53
CA LEU A 29 -2.29 -7.28 -2.38
C LEU A 29 -3.64 -7.91 -2.02
N LYS A 30 -4.55 -8.03 -2.99
CA LYS A 30 -5.80 -8.78 -2.81
C LYS A 30 -5.55 -10.23 -3.25
N MET A 31 -5.91 -11.18 -2.39
CA MET A 31 -5.74 -12.61 -2.65
C MET A 31 -7.07 -13.33 -2.46
N SER A 32 -7.63 -13.87 -3.53
CA SER A 32 -8.78 -14.79 -3.45
C SER A 32 -8.26 -16.21 -3.19
N THR A 33 -8.75 -16.86 -2.14
CA THR A 33 -8.33 -18.20 -1.73
C THR A 33 -9.52 -19.10 -1.43
N THR A 34 -9.27 -20.40 -1.24
CA THR A 34 -10.30 -21.35 -0.83
C THR A 34 -10.63 -21.21 0.65
N THR A 35 -11.90 -21.40 1.02
CA THR A 35 -12.32 -21.44 2.44
C THR A 35 -11.60 -22.51 3.25
N SER A 36 -11.17 -23.62 2.63
CA SER A 36 -10.36 -24.64 3.31
C SER A 36 -9.02 -24.11 3.81
N THR A 37 -8.44 -23.12 3.13
CA THR A 37 -7.14 -22.53 3.50
C THR A 37 -7.31 -21.50 4.62
N GLU A 38 -8.36 -20.68 4.57
CA GLU A 38 -8.69 -19.74 5.65
C GLU A 38 -9.10 -20.48 6.94
N ASN A 39 -9.97 -21.48 6.83
CA ASN A 39 -10.51 -22.21 7.98
C ASN A 39 -9.47 -23.10 8.69
N SER A 40 -8.31 -23.32 8.06
CA SER A 40 -7.18 -24.03 8.67
C SER A 40 -6.35 -23.14 9.61
N GLY A 41 -6.55 -21.82 9.60
CA GLY A 41 -5.73 -20.87 10.37
C GLY A 41 -4.30 -20.69 9.85
N LEU A 42 -3.94 -21.32 8.72
CA LEU A 42 -2.59 -21.24 8.15
C LEU A 42 -2.22 -19.81 7.74
N LEU A 43 -3.17 -19.07 7.17
CA LEU A 43 -2.92 -17.70 6.69
C LEU A 43 -2.73 -16.71 7.84
N ASP A 44 -3.34 -16.94 8.99
CA ASP A 44 -3.19 -16.09 10.18
C ASP A 44 -1.75 -16.09 10.71
N LEU A 45 -1.00 -17.16 10.45
CA LEU A 45 0.41 -17.30 10.82
C LEU A 45 1.36 -16.77 9.74
N LEU A 46 1.06 -17.02 8.46
CA LEU A 46 1.96 -16.69 7.36
C LEU A 46 1.89 -15.21 6.94
N LEU A 47 0.70 -14.60 6.97
CA LEU A 47 0.50 -13.24 6.49
C LEU A 47 1.21 -12.17 7.34
N PRO A 48 1.22 -12.24 8.69
CA PRO A 48 1.96 -11.29 9.51
C PRO A 48 3.46 -11.29 9.20
N GLU A 49 4.05 -12.47 9.03
CA GLU A 49 5.47 -12.62 8.70
C GLU A 49 5.78 -12.17 7.26
N PHE A 50 4.87 -12.44 6.32
CA PHE A 50 4.97 -11.93 4.95
C PHE A 50 4.90 -10.40 4.91
N THR A 51 3.93 -9.79 5.58
CA THR A 51 3.78 -8.32 5.63
C THR A 51 4.98 -7.67 6.32
N ARG A 52 5.55 -8.29 7.37
CA ARG A 52 6.77 -7.80 8.03
C ARG A 52 7.97 -7.78 7.08
N LYS A 53 8.14 -8.81 6.24
CA LYS A 53 9.28 -8.91 5.31
C LYS A 53 9.11 -8.08 4.03
N SER A 54 7.90 -8.04 3.49
CA SER A 54 7.62 -7.41 2.19
C SER A 54 7.13 -5.96 2.31
N GLY A 55 6.60 -5.57 3.47
CA GLY A 55 5.86 -4.31 3.64
C GLY A 55 4.53 -4.28 2.89
N ILE A 56 4.05 -5.42 2.38
CA ILE A 56 2.81 -5.53 1.60
C ILE A 56 1.70 -6.05 2.51
N GLN A 57 0.61 -5.31 2.60
CA GLN A 57 -0.62 -5.78 3.27
C GLN A 57 -1.35 -6.75 2.35
N VAL A 58 -1.71 -7.93 2.84
CA VAL A 58 -2.47 -8.91 2.07
C VAL A 58 -3.91 -8.94 2.57
N LYS A 59 -4.87 -8.68 1.68
CA LYS A 59 -6.30 -8.78 1.96
C LYS A 59 -6.84 -10.08 1.37
N VAL A 60 -7.21 -11.00 2.25
CA VAL A 60 -7.71 -12.32 1.87
C VAL A 60 -9.21 -12.29 1.63
N PHE A 61 -9.65 -12.96 0.58
CA PHE A 61 -11.07 -13.24 0.30
C PHE A 61 -11.24 -14.76 0.17
N ALA A 62 -11.65 -15.42 1.24
CA ALA A 62 -11.99 -16.83 1.18
C ALA A 62 -13.33 -17.05 0.48
N LYS A 63 -13.30 -17.76 -0.65
CA LYS A 63 -14.48 -18.19 -1.40
C LYS A 63 -14.29 -19.64 -1.83
N GLY A 64 -15.34 -20.33 -2.29
CA GLY A 64 -15.15 -21.65 -2.89
C GLY A 64 -14.19 -21.58 -4.09
N THR A 65 -13.44 -22.65 -4.39
CA THR A 65 -12.41 -22.67 -5.46
C THR A 65 -12.93 -22.14 -6.80
N GLY A 66 -14.16 -22.49 -7.18
CA GLY A 66 -14.78 -21.99 -8.42
C GLY A 66 -15.06 -20.48 -8.42
N ALA A 67 -15.29 -19.86 -7.26
CA ALA A 67 -15.43 -18.43 -7.13
C ALA A 67 -14.07 -17.72 -7.02
N ALA A 68 -13.07 -18.36 -6.39
CA ALA A 68 -11.71 -17.82 -6.29
C ALA A 68 -11.00 -17.74 -7.65
N ILE A 69 -11.18 -18.76 -8.52
CA ILE A 69 -10.61 -18.75 -9.88
C ILE A 69 -11.25 -17.68 -10.77
N ARG A 70 -12.52 -17.35 -10.55
CA ARG A 70 -13.23 -16.30 -11.31
C ARG A 70 -12.81 -14.88 -10.94
N ASP A 71 -12.19 -14.70 -9.79
CA ASP A 71 -11.67 -13.40 -9.32
C ASP A 71 -10.25 -13.13 -9.85
N GLY A 72 -9.57 -14.13 -10.42
CA GLY A 72 -8.18 -14.08 -10.89
C GLY A 72 -8.02 -13.71 -12.36
#